data_AF-A0A7X7AI24-F1
#
_entry.id   AF-A0A7X7AI24-F1
#
_cell.length_a   1.000
_cell.length_b   1.000
_cell.length_c   1.000
_cell.angle_alpha   90.00
_cell.angle_beta   90.00
_cell.angle_gamma   90.00
#
_symmetry.space_group_name_H-M   'P 1'
#
loop_
_entity.id
_entity.type
_entity.pdbx_description
1 polymer ?
#
loop_
_entity_poly.entity_id
_entity_poly.type
_entity_poly.pdbx_seq_one_letter_code
_entity_poly.pdbx_strand_id
1 'polypeptide(L)'
;MNEDKKVFEKFTNLYSLSKTLRFELRPMGKTLENMKSKIGYGKNNDGFDTFLADQNIEDAYQILKSVFDRLHENFITESLESTEAKRIDFTSYFEIKEELLKTNRRENREEFDRYDKMLADEERELRRAIAKIYAVAGEKFKNRAGKEKSKDILKESGYKVLTEAGILKYIQNNIVEIVGWELKTPNGFLVDEEKLKKALEDMNKFFTYFSGFNQNRENYYSADDKATSVSNRIIGDNLPKFVDNIFSFEKNRDNYLGAFNFLKS
;
A
#
# COMPACT_ATOMS: atom_id res chain seq x y z
N MET A 1 25.48 -49.94 -14.61
CA MET A 1 25.27 -48.50 -14.84
C MET A 1 23.79 -48.22 -14.59
N ASN A 2 23.47 -47.54 -13.48
CA ASN A 2 22.12 -47.49 -12.89
C ASN A 2 21.08 -46.79 -13.76
N GLU A 3 19.99 -47.50 -14.08
CA GLU A 3 18.79 -46.98 -14.75
C GLU A 3 18.12 -45.84 -13.96
N ASP A 4 18.31 -45.80 -12.64
CA ASP A 4 17.76 -44.76 -11.76
C ASP A 4 18.21 -43.34 -12.10
N LYS A 5 19.39 -43.16 -12.72
CA LYS A 5 19.88 -41.83 -13.13
C LYS A 5 19.04 -41.22 -14.25
N LYS A 6 18.40 -42.02 -15.11
CA LYS A 6 17.62 -41.53 -16.27
C LYS A 6 16.25 -40.95 -15.90
N VAL A 7 15.71 -41.25 -14.73
CA VAL A 7 14.36 -40.80 -14.33
C VAL A 7 14.40 -39.33 -13.88
N PHE A 8 15.41 -38.95 -13.10
CA PHE A 8 15.54 -37.59 -12.56
C PHE A 8 16.13 -36.58 -13.55
N GLU A 9 16.86 -37.03 -14.58
CA GLU A 9 17.35 -36.16 -15.66
C GLU A 9 16.22 -35.47 -16.44
N LYS A 10 15.01 -36.06 -16.44
CA LYS A 10 13.82 -35.46 -17.05
C LYS A 10 13.28 -34.24 -16.28
N PHE A 11 13.73 -34.02 -15.05
CA PHE A 11 13.29 -32.94 -14.17
C PHE A 11 14.28 -31.76 -14.13
N THR A 12 14.92 -31.45 -15.25
CA THR A 12 15.79 -30.27 -15.40
C THR A 12 15.14 -29.24 -16.32
N ASN A 13 15.42 -27.94 -16.12
CA ASN A 13 14.94 -26.83 -16.94
C ASN A 13 13.40 -26.71 -17.08
N LEU A 14 12.65 -27.22 -16.11
CA LEU A 14 11.18 -27.23 -16.18
C LEU A 14 10.54 -25.88 -15.90
N TYR A 15 11.21 -25.02 -15.14
CA TYR A 15 10.72 -23.68 -14.79
C TYR A 15 11.90 -22.75 -14.49
N SER A 16 11.67 -21.45 -14.65
CA SER A 16 12.65 -20.43 -14.31
C SER A 16 12.64 -20.14 -12.81
N LEU A 17 13.82 -19.80 -12.29
CA LEU A 17 14.03 -19.42 -10.91
C LEU A 17 14.80 -18.10 -10.87
N SER A 18 14.29 -17.12 -10.13
CA SER A 18 15.03 -15.88 -9.86
C SER A 18 16.02 -16.12 -8.72
N LYS A 19 17.31 -15.85 -8.96
CA LYS A 19 18.37 -15.92 -7.95
C LYS A 19 19.16 -14.61 -7.95
N THR A 20 19.37 -14.03 -6.77
CA THR A 20 20.17 -12.82 -6.60
C THR A 20 21.52 -13.19 -6.01
N LEU A 21 22.59 -13.01 -6.80
CA LEU A 21 23.97 -13.19 -6.35
C LEU A 21 24.50 -11.87 -5.76
N ARG A 22 25.31 -11.96 -4.71
CA ARG A 22 25.91 -10.79 -4.04
C ARG A 22 27.41 -10.99 -3.97
N PHE A 23 28.17 -9.97 -4.37
CA PHE A 23 29.63 -10.00 -4.43
C PHE A 23 30.20 -8.72 -3.84
N GLU A 24 31.44 -8.82 -3.35
CA GLU A 24 32.23 -7.66 -2.98
C GLU A 24 32.68 -6.90 -4.24
N LEU A 25 32.54 -5.58 -4.27
CA LEU A 25 33.04 -4.73 -5.35
C LEU A 25 34.38 -4.11 -4.94
N ARG A 26 35.47 -4.63 -5.50
CA ARG A 26 36.83 -4.10 -5.27
C ARG A 26 37.18 -3.02 -6.29
N PRO A 27 37.50 -1.77 -5.88
CA PRO A 27 37.87 -0.73 -6.82
C PRO A 27 39.20 -1.05 -7.50
N MET A 28 39.27 -0.87 -8.82
CA MET A 28 40.45 -1.19 -9.63
C MET A 28 41.16 0.07 -10.14
N GLY A 29 42.49 0.08 -10.09
CA GLY A 29 43.30 1.19 -10.60
C GLY A 29 42.97 2.53 -9.94
N LYS A 30 42.64 3.55 -10.76
CA LYS A 30 42.31 4.90 -10.29
C LYS A 30 40.83 5.08 -9.91
N THR A 31 40.02 4.03 -9.90
CA THR A 31 38.58 4.16 -9.58
C THR A 31 38.35 4.73 -8.19
N LEU A 32 39.06 4.23 -7.17
CA LEU A 32 38.93 4.76 -5.80
C LEU A 32 39.38 6.22 -5.71
N GLU A 33 40.48 6.57 -6.39
CA GLU A 33 41.00 7.93 -6.46
C GLU A 33 40.01 8.87 -7.18
N ASN A 34 39.38 8.43 -8.26
CA ASN A 34 38.37 9.19 -9.00
C ASN A 34 37.04 9.28 -8.25
N MET A 35 36.60 8.24 -7.53
CA MET A 35 35.46 8.34 -6.62
C MET A 35 35.72 9.41 -5.57
N LYS A 36 36.95 9.47 -5.06
CA LYS A 36 37.36 10.48 -4.10
C LYS A 36 37.53 11.89 -4.68
N SER A 37 37.96 12.03 -5.94
CA SER A 37 38.32 13.34 -6.51
C SER A 37 37.36 13.89 -7.57
N LYS A 38 36.48 13.07 -8.15
CA LYS A 38 35.69 13.43 -9.35
C LYS A 38 34.20 13.10 -9.30
N ILE A 39 33.73 12.21 -8.41
CA ILE A 39 32.28 11.93 -8.28
C ILE A 39 31.67 12.85 -7.21
N GLY A 40 32.06 14.12 -7.23
CA GLY A 40 31.53 15.14 -6.32
C GLY A 40 30.29 15.80 -6.94
N TYR A 41 29.13 15.57 -6.32
CA TYR A 41 28.05 16.57 -6.31
C TYR A 41 28.34 17.69 -5.29
N GLY A 42 29.51 17.67 -4.62
CA GLY A 42 29.99 18.63 -3.63
C GLY A 42 31.34 19.26 -4.00
N LYS A 43 31.60 20.45 -3.47
CA LYS A 43 32.72 21.36 -3.83
C LYS A 43 34.08 21.04 -3.18
N ASN A 44 34.20 20.01 -2.33
CA ASN A 44 35.39 19.79 -1.51
C ASN A 44 36.11 18.46 -1.85
N ASN A 45 37.44 18.49 -1.81
CA ASN A 45 38.37 17.51 -2.41
C ASN A 45 38.70 16.31 -1.48
N ASP A 46 37.77 15.90 -0.62
CA ASP A 46 38.02 15.01 0.51
C ASP A 46 37.68 13.54 0.21
N GLY A 47 36.90 13.32 -0.84
CA GLY A 47 36.52 12.00 -1.34
C GLY A 47 35.57 11.16 -0.51
N PHE A 48 35.08 11.70 0.59
CA PHE A 48 33.89 11.23 1.30
C PHE A 48 32.59 11.77 0.69
N ASP A 49 32.66 12.81 -0.14
CA ASP A 49 31.51 13.58 -0.62
C ASP A 49 30.53 12.77 -1.48
N THR A 50 30.97 11.77 -2.25
CA THR A 50 30.08 10.92 -3.05
C THR A 50 29.18 10.06 -2.17
N PHE A 51 29.77 9.41 -1.17
CA PHE A 51 29.02 8.55 -0.25
C PHE A 51 28.09 9.38 0.65
N LEU A 52 28.52 10.58 1.03
CA LEU A 52 27.68 11.54 1.75
C LEU A 52 26.52 12.04 0.87
N ALA A 53 26.72 12.23 -0.43
CA ALA A 53 25.65 12.59 -1.35
C ALA A 53 24.63 11.45 -1.50
N ASP A 54 25.08 10.20 -1.67
CA ASP A 54 24.19 9.04 -1.69
C ASP A 54 23.43 8.89 -0.36
N GLN A 55 24.10 9.12 0.77
CA GLN A 55 23.46 9.12 2.09
C GLN A 55 22.43 10.25 2.23
N ASN A 56 22.71 11.46 1.73
CA ASN A 56 21.73 12.55 1.74
C ASN A 56 20.48 12.21 0.93
N ILE A 57 20.64 11.56 -0.22
CA ILE A 57 19.52 11.05 -1.03
C ILE A 57 18.75 9.99 -0.24
N GLU A 58 19.42 9.03 0.39
CA GLU A 58 18.75 8.03 1.23
C GLU A 58 18.01 8.66 2.41
N ASP A 59 18.62 9.62 3.10
CA ASP A 59 18.00 10.34 4.22
C ASP A 59 16.76 11.12 3.76
N ALA A 60 16.87 11.84 2.64
CA ALA A 60 15.75 12.52 2.00
C ALA A 60 14.63 11.54 1.61
N TYR A 61 15.00 10.36 1.12
CA TYR A 61 14.06 9.30 0.77
C TYR A 61 13.30 8.80 2.01
N GLN A 62 13.99 8.53 3.12
CA GLN A 62 13.36 8.08 4.36
C GLN A 62 12.44 9.13 5.00
N ILE A 63 12.81 10.41 4.90
CA ILE A 63 11.95 11.53 5.31
C ILE A 63 10.67 11.55 4.48
N LEU A 64 10.80 11.63 3.16
CA LEU A 64 9.64 11.75 2.26
C LEU A 64 8.78 10.50 2.24
N LYS A 65 9.38 9.31 2.41
CA LYS A 65 8.65 8.06 2.58
C LYS A 65 7.66 8.14 3.74
N SER A 66 8.07 8.71 4.87
CA SER A 66 7.20 8.85 6.06
C SER A 66 6.03 9.80 5.78
N VAL A 67 6.28 10.87 5.03
CA VAL A 67 5.24 11.82 4.57
C VAL A 67 4.28 11.14 3.59
N PHE A 68 4.79 10.40 2.60
CA PHE A 68 3.97 9.65 1.65
C PHE A 68 3.12 8.60 2.34
N ASP A 69 3.68 7.86 3.29
CA ASP A 69 2.93 6.87 4.08
C ASP A 69 1.72 7.52 4.77
N ARG A 70 1.91 8.70 5.38
CA ARG A 70 0.80 9.44 6.00
C ARG A 70 -0.20 10.00 4.99
N LEU A 71 0.25 10.47 3.82
CA LEU A 71 -0.63 10.93 2.75
C LEU A 71 -1.52 9.79 2.24
N HIS A 72 -0.95 8.61 2.03
CA HIS A 72 -1.71 7.41 1.64
C HIS A 72 -2.72 7.02 2.72
N GLU A 73 -2.34 7.03 4.00
CA GLU A 73 -3.23 6.75 5.13
C GLU A 73 -4.40 7.74 5.19
N ASN A 74 -4.13 9.04 5.14
CA ASN A 74 -5.15 10.08 5.16
C ASN A 74 -6.09 9.92 3.95
N PHE A 75 -5.55 9.70 2.75
CA PHE A 75 -6.34 9.49 1.54
C PHE A 75 -7.27 8.28 1.65
N ILE A 76 -6.77 7.14 2.15
CA ILE A 76 -7.57 5.93 2.35
C ILE A 76 -8.66 6.20 3.38
N THR A 77 -8.32 6.85 4.50
CA THR A 77 -9.27 7.18 5.58
C THR A 77 -10.39 8.08 5.05
N GLU A 78 -10.05 9.20 4.41
CA GLU A 78 -11.03 10.12 3.81
C GLU A 78 -11.90 9.40 2.75
N SER A 79 -11.32 8.47 1.99
CA SER A 79 -12.07 7.68 1.01
C SER A 79 -13.09 6.78 1.69
N LEU A 80 -12.71 6.06 2.75
CA LEU A 80 -13.57 5.10 3.43
C LEU A 80 -14.62 5.78 4.32
N GLU A 81 -14.38 7.01 4.78
CA GLU A 81 -15.36 7.81 5.54
C GLU A 81 -16.37 8.54 4.64
N SER A 82 -16.12 8.56 3.33
CA SER A 82 -16.94 9.26 2.34
C SER A 82 -18.39 8.76 2.29
N THR A 83 -19.29 9.64 1.85
CA THR A 83 -20.70 9.30 1.63
C THR A 83 -20.88 8.16 0.63
N GLU A 84 -19.99 8.07 -0.33
CA GLU A 84 -19.92 7.08 -1.40
C GLU A 84 -19.56 5.70 -0.82
N ALA A 85 -18.64 5.64 0.16
CA ALA A 85 -18.33 4.43 0.91
C ALA A 85 -19.53 3.91 1.71
N LYS A 86 -20.25 4.82 2.39
CA LYS A 86 -21.44 4.48 3.20
C LYS A 86 -22.62 3.99 2.37
N ARG A 87 -22.59 4.17 1.05
CA ARG A 87 -23.61 3.67 0.11
C ARG A 87 -23.32 2.26 -0.40
N ILE A 88 -22.18 1.67 -0.07
CA ILE A 88 -21.93 0.26 -0.40
C ILE A 88 -22.93 -0.60 0.39
N ASP A 89 -23.70 -1.39 -0.34
CA ASP A 89 -24.63 -2.36 0.23
C ASP A 89 -23.94 -3.70 0.42
N PHE A 90 -24.15 -4.31 1.59
CA PHE A 90 -23.61 -5.62 1.96
C PHE A 90 -24.70 -6.68 2.16
N THR A 91 -25.96 -6.32 1.89
CA THR A 91 -27.13 -7.19 2.12
C THR A 91 -27.02 -8.49 1.32
N SER A 92 -26.73 -8.40 0.01
CA SER A 92 -26.54 -9.57 -0.85
C SER A 92 -25.46 -10.52 -0.32
N TYR A 93 -24.33 -9.99 0.14
CA TYR A 93 -23.26 -10.79 0.74
C TYR A 93 -23.75 -11.54 1.98
N PHE A 94 -24.46 -10.84 2.87
CA PHE A 94 -25.00 -11.43 4.09
C PHE A 94 -25.97 -12.57 3.80
N GLU A 95 -26.92 -12.35 2.88
CA GLU A 95 -27.91 -13.36 2.47
C GLU A 95 -27.24 -14.61 1.87
N ILE A 96 -26.28 -14.43 0.95
CA ILE A 96 -25.54 -15.54 0.35
C ILE A 96 -24.77 -16.33 1.42
N LYS A 97 -24.11 -15.63 2.34
CA LYS A 97 -23.34 -16.27 3.42
C LYS A 97 -24.24 -17.00 4.41
N GLU A 98 -25.42 -16.46 4.72
CA GLU A 98 -26.41 -17.11 5.57
C GLU A 98 -26.87 -18.45 4.96
N GLU A 99 -27.24 -18.45 3.68
CA GLU A 99 -27.64 -19.66 2.96
C GLU A 99 -26.51 -20.68 2.89
N LEU A 100 -25.27 -20.24 2.61
CA LEU A 100 -24.09 -21.11 2.61
C LEU A 100 -23.88 -21.81 3.96
N LEU A 101 -24.13 -21.14 5.08
CA LEU A 101 -24.00 -21.71 6.42
C LEU A 101 -25.12 -22.71 6.75
N LYS A 102 -26.32 -22.53 6.18
CA LYS A 102 -27.44 -23.48 6.31
C LYS A 102 -27.23 -24.73 5.46
N THR A 103 -26.54 -24.62 4.32
CA THR A 103 -26.28 -25.75 3.42
C THR A 103 -25.20 -26.68 3.97
N ASN A 104 -25.56 -27.94 4.22
CA ASN A 104 -24.59 -28.97 4.59
C ASN A 104 -23.86 -29.48 3.35
N ARG A 105 -22.55 -29.17 3.23
CA ARG A 105 -21.69 -29.59 2.13
C ARG A 105 -21.72 -31.10 1.82
N ARG A 106 -21.96 -31.94 2.83
CA ARG A 106 -22.00 -33.41 2.66
C ARG A 106 -23.32 -33.89 2.06
N GLU A 107 -24.41 -33.19 2.34
CA GLU A 107 -25.76 -33.56 1.91
C GLU A 107 -26.08 -32.96 0.54
N ASN A 108 -25.70 -31.70 0.30
CA ASN A 108 -25.94 -31.01 -0.97
C ASN A 108 -24.70 -30.27 -1.47
N ARG A 109 -23.78 -31.01 -2.09
CA ARG A 109 -22.52 -30.46 -2.60
C ARG A 109 -22.72 -29.45 -3.74
N GLU A 110 -23.65 -29.72 -4.65
CA GLU A 110 -23.89 -28.86 -5.82
C GLU A 110 -24.43 -27.49 -5.40
N GLU A 111 -25.35 -27.47 -4.45
CA GLU A 111 -25.89 -26.23 -3.89
C GLU A 111 -24.83 -25.46 -3.08
N PHE A 112 -24.03 -26.15 -2.28
CA PHE A 112 -22.91 -25.54 -1.55
C PHE A 112 -21.91 -24.88 -2.51
N ASP A 113 -21.44 -25.60 -3.53
CA ASP A 113 -20.47 -25.11 -4.51
C ASP A 113 -21.06 -23.92 -5.32
N ARG A 114 -22.39 -23.86 -5.50
CA ARG A 114 -23.09 -22.72 -6.12
C ARG A 114 -23.04 -21.48 -5.24
N TYR A 115 -23.40 -21.58 -3.96
CA TYR A 115 -23.36 -20.44 -3.03
C TYR A 115 -21.93 -19.95 -2.79
N ASP A 116 -20.96 -20.85 -2.70
CA ASP A 116 -19.52 -20.52 -2.56
C ASP A 116 -19.04 -19.68 -3.76
N LYS A 117 -19.42 -20.07 -4.97
CA LYS A 117 -19.12 -19.29 -6.18
C LYS A 117 -19.83 -17.93 -6.19
N MET A 118 -21.11 -17.88 -5.83
CA MET A 118 -21.86 -16.63 -5.74
C MET A 118 -21.22 -15.67 -4.73
N LEU A 119 -20.74 -16.20 -3.59
CA LEU A 119 -20.04 -15.42 -2.58
C LEU A 119 -18.73 -14.85 -3.13
N ALA A 120 -17.92 -15.67 -3.81
CA ALA A 120 -16.67 -15.22 -4.42
C ALA A 120 -16.89 -14.14 -5.50
N ASP A 121 -17.97 -14.26 -6.29
CA ASP A 121 -18.36 -13.25 -7.28
C ASP A 121 -18.83 -11.95 -6.60
N GLU A 122 -19.63 -12.03 -5.54
CA GLU A 122 -20.09 -10.87 -4.75
C GLU A 122 -18.91 -10.13 -4.09
N GLU A 123 -17.97 -10.86 -3.48
CA GLU A 123 -16.76 -10.28 -2.92
C GLU A 123 -15.94 -9.50 -3.97
N ARG A 124 -15.85 -10.03 -5.19
CA ARG A 124 -15.17 -9.35 -6.29
C ARG A 124 -15.86 -8.03 -6.64
N GLU A 125 -17.18 -8.01 -6.70
CA GLU A 125 -17.94 -6.79 -6.99
C GLU A 125 -17.84 -5.76 -5.86
N LEU A 126 -17.89 -6.19 -4.59
CA LEU A 126 -17.65 -5.32 -3.44
C LEU A 126 -16.24 -4.72 -3.44
N ARG A 127 -15.20 -5.51 -3.75
CA ARG A 127 -13.82 -5.00 -3.90
C ARG A 127 -13.72 -3.96 -5.02
N ARG A 128 -14.40 -4.18 -6.15
CA ARG A 128 -14.49 -3.20 -7.25
C ARG A 128 -15.24 -1.93 -6.85
N ALA A 129 -16.31 -2.06 -6.06
CA ALA A 129 -17.06 -0.91 -5.54
C ALA A 129 -16.15 -0.02 -4.67
N ILE A 130 -15.37 -0.62 -3.78
CA ILE A 130 -14.38 0.09 -2.96
C ILE A 130 -13.35 0.80 -3.85
N ALA A 131 -12.80 0.11 -4.86
CA ALA A 131 -11.82 0.70 -5.76
C ALA A 131 -12.35 1.93 -6.52
N LYS A 132 -13.65 1.97 -6.85
CA LYS A 132 -14.29 3.14 -7.49
C LYS A 132 -14.33 4.37 -6.58
N ILE A 133 -14.36 4.20 -5.25
CA ILE A 133 -14.35 5.32 -4.31
C ILE A 133 -13.04 6.10 -4.42
N TYR A 134 -11.92 5.41 -4.62
CA TYR A 134 -10.62 6.06 -4.78
C TYR A 134 -10.57 6.98 -6.00
N ALA A 135 -11.35 6.72 -7.05
CA ALA A 135 -11.47 7.63 -8.18
C ALA A 135 -12.04 9.00 -7.76
N VAL A 136 -13.12 8.98 -6.97
CA VAL A 136 -13.76 10.20 -6.44
C VAL A 136 -12.85 10.94 -5.46
N ALA A 137 -12.20 10.19 -4.56
CA ALA A 137 -11.24 10.77 -3.62
C ALA A 137 -10.04 11.40 -4.34
N GLY A 138 -9.55 10.77 -5.42
CA GLY A 138 -8.49 11.30 -6.27
C GLY A 138 -8.83 12.66 -6.86
N GLU A 139 -10.04 12.82 -7.39
CA GLU A 139 -10.50 14.12 -7.92
C GLU A 139 -10.62 15.18 -6.82
N LYS A 140 -11.14 14.81 -5.62
CA LYS A 140 -11.17 15.71 -4.47
C LYS A 140 -9.76 16.14 -4.05
N PHE A 141 -8.81 15.22 -4.03
CA PHE A 141 -7.41 15.49 -3.69
C PHE A 141 -6.73 16.39 -4.74
N LYS A 142 -6.94 16.10 -6.03
CA LYS A 142 -6.45 16.93 -7.15
C LYS A 142 -6.95 18.37 -7.06
N ASN A 143 -8.23 18.57 -6.74
CA ASN A 143 -8.80 19.89 -6.52
C ASN A 143 -8.18 20.61 -5.31
N ARG A 144 -7.91 19.89 -4.22
CA ARG A 144 -7.22 20.43 -3.03
C ARG A 144 -5.78 20.85 -3.35
N ALA A 145 -5.07 20.07 -4.17
CA ALA A 145 -3.70 20.38 -4.55
C ALA A 145 -3.60 21.66 -5.39
N GLY A 146 -4.62 21.96 -6.21
CA GLY A 146 -4.73 23.20 -6.96
C GLY A 146 -3.84 23.25 -8.21
N LYS A 147 -3.57 24.48 -8.67
CA LYS A 147 -2.87 24.76 -9.92
C LYS A 147 -1.63 25.62 -9.70
N GLU A 148 -0.59 25.40 -10.50
CA GLU A 148 0.58 26.26 -10.61
C GLU A 148 0.69 26.79 -12.04
N LYS A 149 0.76 28.12 -12.20
CA LYS A 149 0.85 28.79 -13.52
C LYS A 149 -0.21 28.26 -14.52
N SER A 150 -1.44 28.12 -14.03
CA SER A 150 -2.61 27.63 -14.77
C SER A 150 -2.58 26.15 -15.17
N LYS A 151 -1.60 25.36 -14.72
CA LYS A 151 -1.54 23.91 -14.90
C LYS A 151 -1.85 23.21 -13.58
N ASP A 152 -2.60 22.11 -13.64
CA ASP A 152 -2.83 21.29 -12.44
C ASP A 152 -1.50 20.75 -11.91
N ILE A 153 -1.32 20.85 -10.59
CA ILE A 153 -0.12 20.30 -9.92
C ILE A 153 -0.10 18.78 -10.05
N LEU A 154 -1.27 18.16 -9.93
CA LEU A 154 -1.50 16.73 -10.06
C LEU A 154 -2.26 16.46 -11.35
N LYS A 155 -1.78 15.54 -12.18
CA LYS A 155 -2.35 15.26 -13.51
C LYS A 155 -3.10 13.95 -13.55
N GLU A 156 -2.63 12.98 -12.79
CA GLU A 156 -3.21 11.64 -12.73
C GLU A 156 -4.60 11.66 -12.08
N SER A 157 -5.25 10.51 -12.03
CA SER A 157 -6.58 10.33 -11.44
C SER A 157 -6.60 9.19 -10.42
N GLY A 158 -7.62 9.20 -9.56
CA GLY A 158 -7.75 8.23 -8.47
C GLY A 158 -6.56 8.26 -7.51
N TYR A 159 -6.09 7.09 -7.08
CA TYR A 159 -4.94 6.98 -6.16
C TYR A 159 -3.60 7.38 -6.79
N LYS A 160 -3.50 7.42 -8.14
CA LYS A 160 -2.24 7.71 -8.84
C LYS A 160 -1.76 9.15 -8.65
N VAL A 161 -2.65 10.04 -8.20
CA VAL A 161 -2.28 11.40 -7.77
C VAL A 161 -1.24 11.42 -6.64
N LEU A 162 -1.14 10.33 -5.87
CA LEU A 162 -0.18 10.18 -4.78
C LEU A 162 1.17 9.60 -5.24
N THR A 163 1.22 8.97 -6.43
CA THR A 163 2.42 8.29 -6.95
C THR A 163 3.07 9.02 -8.14
N GLU A 164 2.53 10.18 -8.53
CA GLU A 164 3.11 11.04 -9.56
C GLU A 164 4.07 12.09 -8.99
N ALA A 165 5.02 12.56 -9.81
CA ALA A 165 6.05 13.52 -9.35
C ALA A 165 5.48 14.85 -8.83
N GLY A 166 4.28 15.24 -9.27
CA GLY A 166 3.58 16.43 -8.81
C GLY A 166 3.29 16.43 -7.31
N ILE A 167 3.28 15.26 -6.66
CA ILE A 167 3.06 15.14 -5.22
C ILE A 167 4.13 15.88 -4.41
N LEU A 168 5.37 15.96 -4.91
CA LEU A 168 6.44 16.72 -4.24
C LEU A 168 6.09 18.20 -4.15
N LYS A 169 5.44 18.74 -5.18
CA LYS A 169 5.00 20.13 -5.20
C LYS A 169 3.84 20.37 -4.24
N TYR A 170 2.90 19.41 -4.17
CA TYR A 170 1.85 19.45 -3.16
C TYR A 170 2.44 19.49 -1.74
N ILE A 171 3.42 18.64 -1.43
CA ILE A 171 4.11 18.64 -0.13
C ILE A 171 4.78 20.00 0.12
N GLN A 172 5.48 20.56 -0.89
CA GLN A 172 6.13 21.86 -0.78
C GLN A 172 5.15 22.99 -0.42
N ASN A 173 3.93 22.95 -0.95
CA ASN A 173 2.90 23.96 -0.68
C ASN A 173 2.24 23.80 0.70
N ASN A 174 2.32 22.61 1.31
CA ASN A 174 1.64 22.27 2.56
C ASN A 174 2.61 21.88 3.68
N ILE A 175 3.84 22.41 3.65
CA ILE A 175 4.90 22.08 4.62
C ILE A 175 4.44 22.28 6.07
N VAL A 176 3.77 23.40 6.37
CA VAL A 176 3.32 23.72 7.73
C VAL A 176 2.33 22.69 8.26
N GLU A 177 1.38 22.26 7.42
CA GLU A 177 0.40 21.22 7.78
C GLU A 177 1.12 19.88 8.01
N ILE A 178 2.03 19.50 7.11
CA ILE A 178 2.73 18.20 7.14
C ILE A 178 3.64 18.10 8.37
N VAL A 179 4.36 19.16 8.71
CA VAL A 179 5.21 19.21 9.92
C VAL A 179 4.34 19.14 11.18
N GLY A 180 3.13 19.70 11.14
CA GLY A 180 2.14 19.61 12.22
C GLY A 180 1.66 18.19 12.52
N TRP A 181 1.93 17.21 11.66
CA TRP A 181 1.64 15.79 11.92
C TRP A 181 2.68 15.10 12.82
N GLU A 182 3.76 15.81 13.19
CA GLU A 182 4.83 15.31 14.07
C GLU A 182 5.42 13.95 13.63
N LEU A 183 5.56 13.77 12.31
CA LEU A 183 6.02 12.52 11.72
C LEU A 183 7.46 12.21 12.12
N LYS A 184 7.77 10.92 12.23
CA LYS A 184 9.12 10.42 12.47
C LYS A 184 9.55 9.51 11.33
N THR A 185 10.83 9.59 10.98
CA THR A 185 11.47 8.62 10.06
C THR A 185 11.47 7.22 10.69
N PRO A 186 11.72 6.15 9.90
CA PRO A 186 11.81 4.80 10.44
C PRO A 186 12.87 4.64 11.56
N ASN A 187 13.88 5.51 11.57
CA ASN A 187 14.92 5.55 12.59
C ASN A 187 14.54 6.41 13.81
N GLY A 188 13.32 6.92 13.88
CA GLY A 188 12.78 7.66 15.02
C GLY A 188 13.06 9.17 15.04
N PHE A 189 13.69 9.72 13.99
CA PHE A 189 13.98 11.15 13.93
C PHE A 189 12.76 11.94 13.47
N LEU A 190 12.49 13.07 14.13
CA LEU A 190 11.40 13.98 13.75
C LEU A 190 11.66 14.57 12.36
N VAL A 191 10.59 14.60 11.55
CA VAL A 191 10.52 15.31 10.28
C VAL A 191 10.11 16.75 10.57
N ASP A 192 11.12 17.60 10.78
CA ASP A 192 10.93 19.04 10.92
C ASP A 192 10.90 19.76 9.56
N GLU A 193 10.56 21.05 9.60
CA GLU A 193 10.43 21.89 8.41
C GLU A 193 11.74 22.01 7.61
N GLU A 194 12.88 22.13 8.28
CA GLU A 194 14.19 22.28 7.62
C GLU A 194 14.55 21.01 6.86
N LYS A 195 14.45 19.85 7.52
CA LYS A 195 14.71 18.54 6.93
C LYS A 195 13.76 18.24 5.77
N LEU A 196 12.48 18.57 5.92
CA LEU A 196 11.50 18.34 4.86
C LEU A 196 11.79 19.19 3.63
N LYS A 197 12.12 20.49 3.80
CA LYS A 197 12.52 21.37 2.69
C LYS A 197 13.75 20.84 1.97
N LYS A 198 14.78 20.47 2.73
CA LYS A 198 16.01 19.90 2.17
C LYS A 198 15.73 18.60 1.40
N ALA A 199 14.93 17.70 1.97
CA ALA A 199 14.56 16.45 1.32
C ALA A 199 13.81 16.66 0.00
N LEU A 200 12.91 17.66 -0.06
CA LEU A 200 12.21 18.03 -1.30
C LEU A 200 13.16 18.57 -2.37
N GLU A 201 14.14 19.41 -1.99
CA GLU A 201 15.15 19.92 -2.91
C GLU A 201 16.02 18.81 -3.49
N ASP A 202 16.52 17.93 -2.61
CA ASP A 202 17.35 16.79 -2.97
C ASP A 202 16.59 15.82 -3.89
N MET A 203 15.30 15.59 -3.65
CA MET A 203 14.49 14.63 -4.43
C MET A 203 13.85 15.18 -5.70
N ASN A 204 13.90 16.49 -5.96
CA ASN A 204 13.21 17.10 -7.11
C ASN A 204 13.66 16.50 -8.47
N LYS A 205 14.91 16.02 -8.57
CA LYS A 205 15.45 15.35 -9.77
C LYS A 205 15.57 13.82 -9.64
N PHE A 206 15.21 13.27 -8.48
CA PHE A 206 15.38 11.86 -8.13
C PHE A 206 14.05 11.15 -7.83
N PHE A 207 12.91 11.70 -8.28
CA PHE A 207 11.60 11.09 -8.01
C PHE A 207 11.48 9.63 -8.48
N THR A 208 12.19 9.22 -9.53
CA THR A 208 12.21 7.82 -10.02
C THR A 208 12.74 6.82 -8.99
N TYR A 209 13.49 7.27 -7.97
CA TYR A 209 13.92 6.45 -6.83
C TYR A 209 12.73 5.87 -6.05
N PHE A 210 11.56 6.53 -6.11
CA PHE A 210 10.32 6.04 -5.52
C PHE A 210 9.58 5.02 -6.39
N SER A 211 10.08 4.62 -7.56
CA SER A 211 9.36 3.67 -8.44
C SER A 211 8.91 2.38 -7.75
N GLY A 212 9.83 1.69 -7.06
CA GLY A 212 9.51 0.49 -6.28
C GLY A 212 8.58 0.77 -5.10
N PHE A 213 8.75 1.91 -4.44
CA PHE A 213 7.85 2.36 -3.36
C PHE A 213 6.43 2.61 -3.88
N ASN A 214 6.29 3.34 -4.97
CA ASN A 214 5.02 3.66 -5.61
C ASN A 214 4.33 2.38 -6.06
N GLN A 215 5.03 1.45 -6.72
CA GLN A 215 4.46 0.16 -7.09
C GLN A 215 3.94 -0.62 -5.87
N ASN A 216 4.67 -0.59 -4.76
CA ASN A 216 4.21 -1.20 -3.50
C ASN A 216 2.97 -0.51 -2.94
N ARG A 217 2.87 0.82 -3.04
CA ARG A 217 1.70 1.59 -2.58
C ARG A 217 0.49 1.42 -3.49
N GLU A 218 0.68 1.27 -4.81
CA GLU A 218 -0.40 1.00 -5.76
C GLU A 218 -1.12 -0.33 -5.46
N ASN A 219 -0.41 -1.31 -4.90
CA ASN A 219 -1.02 -2.58 -4.46
C ASN A 219 -2.10 -2.38 -3.38
N TYR A 220 -2.04 -1.32 -2.58
CA TYR A 220 -3.06 -1.02 -1.56
C TYR A 220 -4.44 -0.77 -2.17
N TYR A 221 -4.47 -0.30 -3.42
CA TYR A 221 -5.68 0.14 -4.11
C TYR A 221 -6.19 -0.87 -5.13
N SER A 222 -5.58 -2.05 -5.22
CA SER A 222 -6.00 -3.10 -6.15
C SER A 222 -7.40 -3.62 -5.81
N ALA A 223 -8.22 -3.87 -6.83
CA ALA A 223 -9.50 -4.58 -6.68
C ALA A 223 -9.34 -6.10 -6.74
N ASP A 224 -8.13 -6.60 -6.97
CA ASP A 224 -7.83 -8.02 -7.03
C ASP A 224 -7.75 -8.60 -5.61
N ASP A 225 -7.87 -9.92 -5.51
CA ASP A 225 -7.65 -10.67 -4.28
C ASP A 225 -6.15 -10.72 -3.93
N LYS A 226 -5.65 -9.59 -3.44
CA LYS A 226 -4.28 -9.41 -2.95
C LYS A 226 -4.33 -9.07 -1.47
N ALA A 227 -3.62 -9.83 -0.64
CA ALA A 227 -3.56 -9.61 0.81
C ALA A 227 -3.04 -8.21 1.21
N THR A 228 -2.30 -7.54 0.32
CA THR A 228 -1.79 -6.18 0.51
C THR A 228 -2.82 -5.09 0.17
N SER A 229 -3.94 -5.44 -0.45
CA SER A 229 -4.99 -4.49 -0.81
C SER A 229 -5.91 -4.19 0.36
N VAL A 230 -6.28 -2.91 0.51
CA VAL A 230 -7.27 -2.46 1.49
C VAL A 230 -8.65 -3.03 1.17
N SER A 231 -9.02 -3.13 -0.11
CA SER A 231 -10.31 -3.70 -0.50
C SER A 231 -10.42 -5.16 -0.05
N ASN A 232 -9.33 -5.93 -0.16
CA ASN A 232 -9.29 -7.30 0.30
C ASN A 232 -9.28 -7.41 1.83
N ARG A 233 -8.58 -6.51 2.53
CA ARG A 233 -8.66 -6.44 4.00
C ARG A 233 -10.08 -6.16 4.49
N ILE A 234 -10.85 -5.34 3.78
CA ILE A 234 -12.24 -5.05 4.14
C ILE A 234 -13.13 -6.25 3.81
N ILE A 235 -13.08 -6.76 2.58
CA ILE A 235 -14.02 -7.74 2.05
C ILE A 235 -13.63 -9.19 2.33
N GLY A 236 -12.37 -9.55 2.15
CA GLY A 236 -11.88 -10.93 2.35
C GLY A 236 -11.52 -11.25 3.79
N ASP A 237 -11.10 -10.26 4.60
CA ASP A 237 -10.68 -10.51 5.99
C ASP A 237 -11.71 -10.03 7.03
N ASN A 238 -12.18 -8.78 6.95
CA ASN A 238 -12.96 -8.17 8.01
C ASN A 238 -14.46 -8.43 7.90
N LEU A 239 -15.02 -8.35 6.69
CA LEU A 239 -16.45 -8.59 6.45
C LEU A 239 -16.88 -10.02 6.86
N PRO A 240 -16.13 -11.10 6.55
CA PRO A 240 -16.52 -12.43 6.98
C PRO A 240 -16.57 -12.53 8.51
N LYS A 241 -15.56 -11.99 9.21
CA LYS A 241 -15.51 -11.96 10.69
C LYS A 241 -16.67 -11.17 11.28
N PHE A 242 -17.01 -10.03 10.68
CA PHE A 242 -18.14 -9.22 11.13
C PHE A 242 -19.46 -9.98 11.01
N VAL A 243 -19.68 -10.64 9.88
CA VAL A 243 -20.88 -11.46 9.66
C VAL A 243 -20.91 -12.68 10.60
N ASP A 244 -19.78 -13.34 10.84
CA ASP A 244 -19.70 -14.45 11.80
C ASP A 244 -20.04 -13.97 13.23
N ASN A 245 -19.60 -12.77 13.60
CA ASN A 245 -19.94 -12.16 14.88
C ASN A 245 -21.46 -11.86 14.98
N ILE A 246 -22.11 -11.45 13.90
CA ILE A 246 -23.57 -11.26 13.87
C ILE A 246 -24.27 -12.60 14.16
N PHE A 247 -23.93 -13.65 13.41
CA PHE A 247 -24.56 -14.96 13.62
C PHE A 247 -24.30 -15.52 15.03
N SER A 248 -23.09 -15.32 15.56
CA SER A 248 -22.76 -15.71 16.93
C SER A 248 -23.55 -14.91 17.97
N PHE A 249 -23.73 -13.60 17.74
CA PHE A 249 -24.53 -12.73 18.60
C PHE A 249 -25.99 -13.15 18.61
N GLU A 250 -26.60 -13.38 17.44
CA GLU A 250 -27.99 -13.79 17.31
C GLU A 250 -28.26 -15.12 18.01
N LYS A 251 -27.36 -16.10 17.84
CA LYS A 251 -27.46 -17.41 18.49
C LYS A 251 -27.38 -17.35 20.02
N ASN A 252 -26.64 -16.40 20.57
CA ASN A 252 -26.36 -16.30 22.01
C ASN A 252 -26.94 -15.02 22.64
N ARG A 253 -27.91 -14.40 21.98
CA ARG A 253 -28.41 -13.04 22.29
C ARG A 253 -28.82 -12.89 23.75
N ASP A 254 -29.62 -13.83 24.26
CA ASP A 254 -30.15 -13.77 25.62
C ASP A 254 -29.04 -13.85 26.67
N ASN A 255 -28.03 -14.70 26.45
CA ASN A 255 -26.87 -14.82 27.33
C ASN A 255 -26.04 -13.53 27.35
N TYR A 256 -25.81 -12.91 26.19
CA TYR A 256 -25.06 -11.66 26.08
C TYR A 256 -25.79 -10.48 26.72
N LEU A 257 -27.11 -10.38 26.51
CA LEU A 257 -27.93 -9.34 27.16
C LEU A 257 -28.00 -9.54 28.67
N GLY A 258 -28.08 -10.79 29.14
CA GLY A 258 -28.00 -11.12 30.57
C GLY A 258 -26.69 -10.67 31.21
N ALA A 259 -25.56 -10.98 30.57
CA ALA A 259 -24.24 -10.55 31.04
C ALA A 259 -24.07 -9.03 31.03
N PHE A 260 -24.56 -8.35 29.99
CA PHE A 260 -24.53 -6.89 29.91
C PHE A 260 -25.30 -6.22 31.04
N ASN A 261 -26.51 -6.71 31.34
CA ASN A 261 -27.33 -6.19 32.42
C ASN A 261 -26.68 -6.41 33.79
N PHE A 262 -26.05 -7.57 34.02
CA PHE A 262 -25.30 -7.86 35.25
C PHE A 262 -24.06 -6.97 35.42
N LEU A 263 -23.32 -6.68 34.36
CA LEU A 263 -22.14 -5.81 34.45
C LEU A 263 -22.49 -4.33 34.65
N LYS A 264 -23.73 -3.95 34.33
CA LYS A 264 -24.23 -2.58 34.49
C LYS A 264 -24.83 -2.32 35.88
N SER A 265 -25.23 -3.37 36.61
CA SER A 265 -25.71 -3.30 38.00
C SER A 265 -24.55 -3.25 39.00
#